data_AF-A0A6P7GMJ2-F1
#
_entry.id   AF-A0A6P7GMJ2-F1
#
_cell.length_a   1.000
_cell.length_b   1.000
_cell.length_c   1.000
_cell.angle_alpha   90.00
_cell.angle_beta   90.00
_cell.angle_gamma   90.00
#
_symmetry.space_group_name_H-M   'P 1'
#
loop_
_entity.id
_entity.type
_entity.pdbx_description
1 polymer ?
#
loop_
_entity_poly.entity_id
_entity_poly.type
_entity_poly.pdbx_seq_one_letter_code
_entity_poly.pdbx_strand_id
1 'polypeptide(L)'
;MIPEEPSGLAEAILEHRSNTEASIQFESKPNLSSFWMSKAAKAFKITHEETVKKLLPFGTTYLYEQGFSTLMNIKTKNRNRLNAEDCIQIGLTSKSPNLEAIVSNMKQHHFSKT
;
A
#
# COMPACT_ATOMS: atom_id res chain seq x y z
N MET A 1 -16.43 -17.04 14.89
CA MET A 1 -15.31 -17.24 15.83
C MET A 1 -14.93 -15.86 16.33
N ILE A 2 -15.14 -15.57 17.61
CA ILE A 2 -14.69 -14.30 18.19
C ILE A 2 -13.16 -14.42 18.31
N PRO A 3 -12.37 -13.47 17.77
CA PRO A 3 -10.93 -13.49 17.99
C PRO A 3 -10.67 -13.40 19.50
N GLU A 4 -9.99 -14.39 20.07
CA GLU A 4 -9.50 -14.31 21.44
C GLU A 4 -8.54 -13.10 21.52
N GLU A 5 -8.87 -12.14 22.38
CA GLU A 5 -8.00 -10.99 22.61
C GLU A 5 -6.67 -11.48 23.21
N PRO A 6 -5.52 -11.09 22.64
CA PRO A 6 -4.24 -11.59 23.10
C PRO A 6 -4.00 -11.13 24.54
N SER A 7 -3.70 -12.11 25.40
CA SER A 7 -3.40 -11.89 26.82
C SER A 7 -2.33 -10.80 26.99
N GLY A 8 -2.63 -9.78 27.79
CA GLY A 8 -1.72 -8.67 28.07
C GLY A 8 -1.76 -7.51 27.07
N LEU A 9 -2.65 -7.53 26.06
CA LEU A 9 -2.74 -6.45 25.08
C LEU A 9 -3.14 -5.12 25.72
N ALA A 10 -4.07 -5.13 26.69
CA ALA A 10 -4.53 -3.91 27.35
C ALA A 10 -3.39 -3.22 28.11
N GLU A 11 -2.60 -4.00 28.85
CA GLU A 11 -1.42 -3.56 29.59
C GLU A 11 -0.33 -3.05 28.63
N ALA A 12 -0.08 -3.76 27.53
CA ALA A 12 0.91 -3.37 26.53
C ALA A 12 0.51 -2.07 25.79
N ILE A 13 -0.78 -1.83 25.56
CA ILE A 13 -1.29 -0.56 25.00
C ILE A 13 -1.13 0.57 26.03
N LEU A 14 -1.42 0.30 27.30
CA LEU A 14 -1.27 1.29 28.36
C LEU A 14 0.20 1.71 28.51
N GLU A 15 1.12 0.75 28.54
CA GLU A 15 2.57 0.99 28.59
C GLU A 15 3.05 1.84 27.40
N HIS A 16 2.61 1.48 26.19
CA HIS A 16 2.91 2.24 24.98
C HIS A 16 2.45 3.70 25.08
N ARG A 17 1.23 3.93 25.58
CA ARG A 17 0.66 5.28 25.72
C ARG A 17 1.37 6.11 26.79
N SER A 18 1.85 5.47 27.84
CA SER A 18 2.62 6.12 28.90
C SER A 18 4.07 6.41 28.50
N ASN A 19 4.57 5.84 27.41
CA ASN A 19 5.93 6.04 26.95
C ASN A 19 6.08 7.36 26.15
N THR A 20 6.87 8.28 26.71
CA THR A 20 7.11 9.61 26.12
C THR A 20 7.85 9.55 24.79
N GLU A 21 8.87 8.70 24.66
CA GLU A 21 9.62 8.54 23.42
C GLU A 21 8.73 7.98 22.31
N ALA A 22 7.92 6.97 22.60
CA ALA A 22 6.96 6.40 21.66
C ALA A 22 5.95 7.46 21.18
N SER A 23 5.51 8.34 22.10
CA SER A 23 4.59 9.44 21.78
C SER A 23 5.24 10.47 20.85
N ILE A 24 6.46 10.90 21.15
CA ILE A 24 7.22 11.82 20.29
C ILE A 24 7.45 11.19 18.90
N GLN A 25 7.84 9.92 18.85
CA GLN A 25 8.03 9.21 17.60
C GLN A 25 6.71 9.08 16.84
N PHE A 26 5.58 8.84 17.51
CA PHE A 26 4.27 8.78 16.86
C PHE A 26 3.91 10.09 16.17
N GLU A 27 4.09 11.22 16.84
CA GLU A 27 3.82 12.55 16.29
C GLU A 27 4.78 12.93 15.15
N SER A 28 6.02 12.42 15.17
CA SER A 28 7.02 12.69 14.14
C SER A 28 6.77 11.98 12.81
N LYS A 29 5.86 11.00 12.77
CA LYS A 29 5.67 10.10 11.62
C LYS A 29 4.52 10.58 10.73
N PRO A 30 4.65 10.49 9.40
CA PRO A 30 3.65 11.02 8.47
C PRO A 30 2.32 10.25 8.48
N ASN A 31 2.29 9.01 8.98
CA ASN A 31 1.07 8.21 9.08
C ASN A 31 1.23 7.03 10.05
N LEU A 32 0.09 6.42 10.41
CA LEU A 32 0.00 5.30 11.35
C LEU A 32 0.89 4.12 10.94
N SER A 33 0.87 3.71 9.66
CA SER A 33 1.68 2.59 9.17
C SER A 33 3.18 2.87 9.29
N SER A 34 3.61 4.11 8.99
CA SER A 34 5.02 4.51 9.11
C SER A 34 5.51 4.51 10.56
N PHE A 35 4.63 4.79 11.52
CA PHE A 35 4.95 4.63 12.94
C PHE A 35 5.09 3.16 13.34
N TRP A 36 4.09 2.33 13.04
CA TRP A 36 4.10 0.92 13.45
C TRP A 36 5.19 0.09 12.77
N MET A 37 5.72 0.53 11.62
CA MET A 37 6.88 -0.08 10.97
C MET A 37 8.24 0.38 11.54
N SER A 38 8.25 1.35 12.46
CA SER A 38 9.47 1.92 13.03
C SER A 38 10.12 1.03 14.10
N LYS A 39 11.39 1.31 14.43
CA LYS A 39 12.09 0.62 15.53
C LYS A 39 11.46 0.92 16.90
N ALA A 40 10.92 2.12 17.11
CA ALA A 40 10.30 2.52 18.36
C ALA A 40 9.05 1.67 18.66
N ALA A 41 8.20 1.44 17.66
CA ALA A 41 7.01 0.60 17.80
C ALA A 41 7.36 -0.87 18.10
N LYS A 42 8.45 -1.40 17.53
CA LYS A 42 8.91 -2.78 17.77
C LYS A 42 9.30 -3.07 19.22
N ALA A 43 9.58 -2.04 20.03
CA ALA A 43 9.82 -2.23 21.46
C ALA A 43 8.59 -2.76 22.20
N PHE A 44 7.38 -2.50 21.69
CA PHE A 44 6.11 -2.91 22.28
C PHE A 44 5.56 -4.14 21.55
N LYS A 45 6.20 -5.30 21.74
CA LYS A 45 5.99 -6.52 20.95
C LYS A 45 4.51 -6.88 20.73
N ILE A 46 3.72 -7.00 21.81
CA ILE A 46 2.31 -7.42 21.75
C ILE A 46 1.49 -6.41 20.94
N THR A 47 1.57 -5.13 21.29
CA THR A 47 0.83 -4.05 20.61
C THR A 47 1.25 -3.90 19.15
N HIS A 48 2.54 -4.03 18.86
CA HIS A 48 3.07 -3.97 17.50
C HIS A 48 2.55 -5.12 16.65
N GLU A 49 2.62 -6.36 17.14
CA GLU A 49 2.14 -7.54 16.40
C GLU A 49 0.65 -7.42 16.07
N GLU A 50 -0.17 -7.03 17.04
CA GLU A 50 -1.61 -6.88 16.82
C GLU A 50 -1.96 -5.70 15.91
N THR A 51 -1.24 -4.59 16.04
CA THR A 51 -1.48 -3.44 15.18
C THR A 51 -1.05 -3.72 13.75
N VAL A 52 0.08 -4.40 13.54
CA VAL A 52 0.53 -4.82 12.21
C VAL A 52 -0.48 -5.78 11.58
N LYS A 53 -1.01 -6.76 12.32
CA LYS A 53 -2.08 -7.66 11.83
C LYS A 53 -3.34 -6.90 11.43
N LYS A 54 -3.72 -5.84 12.16
CA LYS A 54 -4.89 -5.00 11.83
C LYS A 54 -4.64 -4.06 10.65
N LEU A 55 -3.40 -3.58 10.47
CA LEU A 55 -3.00 -2.70 9.38
C LEU A 55 -2.74 -3.44 8.06
N LEU A 56 -2.26 -4.69 8.11
CA LEU A 56 -2.01 -5.56 6.95
C LEU A 56 -3.21 -5.74 5.99
N PRO A 57 -4.41 -6.13 6.45
CA PRO A 57 -5.55 -6.40 5.57
C PRO A 57 -6.04 -5.17 4.81
N PHE A 58 -5.79 -3.95 5.33
CA PHE A 58 -6.08 -2.73 4.59
C PHE A 58 -5.24 -2.60 3.32
N GLY A 59 -3.99 -3.09 3.34
CA GLY A 59 -3.14 -3.08 2.16
C GLY A 59 -3.58 -4.12 1.12
N THR A 60 -3.86 -5.34 1.55
CA THR A 60 -4.10 -6.45 0.60
C THR A 60 -5.46 -6.36 -0.07
N THR A 61 -6.55 -6.10 0.66
CA THR A 61 -7.89 -6.05 0.08
C THR A 61 -8.02 -4.89 -0.90
N TYR A 62 -7.50 -3.71 -0.55
CA TYR A 62 -7.48 -2.55 -1.44
C TYR A 62 -6.70 -2.83 -2.74
N LEU A 63 -5.52 -3.47 -2.64
CA LEU A 63 -4.74 -3.84 -3.81
C LEU A 63 -5.47 -4.88 -4.68
N TYR A 64 -6.16 -5.84 -4.08
CA TYR A 64 -7.01 -6.77 -4.83
C TYR A 64 -8.15 -6.05 -5.54
N GLU A 65 -8.91 -5.19 -4.83
CA GLU A 65 -10.00 -4.40 -5.40
C GLU A 65 -9.51 -3.50 -6.55
N GLN A 66 -8.36 -2.85 -6.39
CA GLN A 66 -7.75 -2.04 -7.44
C GLN A 66 -7.28 -2.87 -8.62
N GLY A 67 -6.68 -4.04 -8.38
CA GLY A 67 -6.27 -4.98 -9.43
C GLY A 67 -7.48 -5.48 -10.23
N PHE A 68 -8.56 -5.87 -9.55
CA PHE A 68 -9.81 -6.28 -10.19
C PHE A 68 -10.47 -5.15 -10.98
N SER A 69 -10.52 -3.94 -10.43
CA SER A 69 -11.06 -2.76 -11.11
C SER A 69 -10.26 -2.42 -12.37
N THR A 70 -8.93 -2.51 -12.27
CA THR A 70 -8.02 -2.32 -13.41
C THR A 70 -8.27 -3.37 -14.50
N LEU A 71 -8.35 -4.66 -14.13
CA LEU A 71 -8.65 -5.74 -15.05
C LEU A 71 -10.02 -5.59 -15.73
N MET A 72 -11.05 -5.22 -14.95
CA MET A 72 -12.41 -4.96 -15.45
C MET A 72 -12.41 -3.82 -16.48
N ASN A 73 -11.69 -2.74 -16.21
CA ASN A 73 -11.56 -1.60 -17.12
C ASN A 73 -10.84 -1.99 -18.42
N ILE A 74 -9.74 -2.74 -18.34
CA ILE A 74 -9.01 -3.25 -19.51
C ILE A 74 -9.94 -4.11 -20.37
N LYS A 75 -10.66 -5.06 -19.76
CA LYS A 75 -11.53 -6.01 -20.47
C LYS A 75 -12.71 -5.34 -21.17
N THR A 76 -13.27 -4.28 -20.59
CA THR A 76 -14.55 -3.70 -21.05
C THR A 76 -14.41 -2.49 -21.95
N LYS A 77 -13.41 -1.63 -21.73
CA LYS A 77 -13.29 -0.35 -22.46
C LYS A 77 -12.17 -0.32 -23.49
N ASN A 78 -11.13 -1.12 -23.29
CA ASN A 78 -9.98 -1.16 -24.17
C ASN A 78 -10.14 -2.34 -25.13
N ARG A 79 -10.51 -2.10 -26.39
CA ARG A 79 -10.27 -3.05 -27.51
C ARG A 79 -8.76 -3.15 -27.81
N ASN A 80 -7.93 -3.31 -26.78
CA ASN A 80 -6.50 -3.11 -26.90
C ASN A 80 -5.74 -4.42 -26.93
N ARG A 81 -4.72 -4.45 -27.78
CA ARG A 81 -3.65 -5.46 -27.82
C ARG A 81 -2.70 -5.34 -26.62
N LEU A 82 -3.12 -4.68 -25.54
CA LEU A 82 -2.30 -4.45 -24.36
C LEU A 82 -2.30 -5.71 -23.49
N ASN A 83 -1.14 -6.05 -22.94
CA ASN A 83 -1.01 -7.15 -22.01
C ASN A 83 -1.70 -6.80 -20.68
N ALA A 84 -2.56 -7.68 -20.20
CA ALA A 84 -3.32 -7.45 -18.97
C ALA A 84 -2.43 -7.41 -17.72
N GLU A 85 -1.37 -8.22 -17.67
CA GLU A 85 -0.41 -8.28 -16.57
C GLU A 85 0.33 -6.94 -16.42
N ASP A 86 0.88 -6.41 -17.53
CA ASP A 86 1.58 -5.12 -17.54
C ASP A 86 0.66 -3.99 -17.05
N CYS A 87 -0.59 -3.96 -17.51
CA CYS A 87 -1.54 -2.93 -17.12
C CYS A 87 -1.97 -3.05 -15.64
N ILE A 88 -2.13 -4.28 -15.12
CA ILE A 88 -2.39 -4.48 -13.68
C ILE A 88 -1.18 -4.02 -12.86
N GLN A 89 0.04 -4.36 -13.29
CA GLN A 89 1.25 -3.93 -12.61
C GLN A 89 1.37 -2.39 -12.56
N ILE A 90 0.99 -1.71 -13.65
CA ILE A 90 0.90 -0.24 -13.69
C ILE A 90 -0.24 0.26 -12.78
N GLY A 91 -1.41 -0.35 -12.81
CA GLY A 91 -2.55 0.08 -11.97
C GLY A 91 -2.30 -0.08 -10.47
N LEU A 92 -1.45 -1.03 -10.07
CA LEU A 92 -1.06 -1.27 -8.68
C LEU A 92 0.17 -0.47 -8.24
N THR A 93 0.92 0.14 -9.17
CA THR A 93 2.08 0.94 -8.79
C THR A 93 1.68 2.30 -8.26
N SER A 94 2.33 2.75 -7.18
CA SER A 94 2.21 4.14 -6.69
C SER A 94 3.12 5.11 -7.46
N LYS A 95 3.93 4.60 -8.39
CA LYS A 95 4.84 5.43 -9.20
C LYS A 95 4.09 6.05 -10.37
N SER A 96 4.18 7.38 -10.49
CA SER A 96 3.73 8.06 -11.69
C SER A 96 4.70 7.81 -12.84
N PRO A 97 4.21 7.57 -14.06
CA PRO A 97 5.07 7.47 -15.23
C PRO A 97 5.73 8.83 -15.51
N ASN A 98 7.02 8.83 -15.86
CA ASN A 98 7.69 10.04 -16.33
C ASN A 98 7.23 10.34 -17.77
N LEU A 99 6.16 11.12 -17.88
CA LEU A 99 5.52 11.42 -19.17
C LEU A 99 6.46 12.17 -20.12
N GLU A 100 7.27 13.09 -19.62
CA GLU A 100 8.24 13.83 -20.43
C GLU A 100 9.25 12.88 -21.09
N ALA A 101 9.85 11.99 -20.30
CA ALA A 101 10.80 11.01 -20.82
C ALA A 101 10.16 10.06 -21.84
N ILE A 102 8.91 9.63 -21.60
CA ILE A 102 8.18 8.75 -22.53
C ILE A 102 7.92 9.47 -23.85
N VAL A 103 7.44 10.72 -23.80
CA VAL A 103 7.16 11.53 -24.99
C VAL A 103 8.44 11.82 -25.78
N SER A 104 9.54 12.14 -25.11
CA SER A 104 10.83 12.37 -25.77
C SER A 104 11.41 11.13 -26.46
N ASN A 105 11.09 9.92 -25.96
CA ASN A 105 11.55 8.66 -26.55
C ASN A 105 10.55 8.03 -27.54
N MET A 106 9.36 8.61 -27.70
CA MET A 106 8.38 8.13 -28.68
C MET A 106 8.87 8.41 -30.09
N LYS A 107 9.21 7.34 -30.83
CA LYS A 107 9.49 7.45 -32.27
C LYS A 107 8.19 7.76 -33.01
N GLN A 108 8.20 8.80 -33.84
CA GLN A 108 7.07 9.12 -34.70
C GLN A 108 6.75 7.90 -35.58
N HIS A 109 5.51 7.42 -35.49
CA HIS A 109 5.04 6.37 -36.38
C HIS A 109 4.84 7.00 -37.77
N HIS A 110 5.79 6.81 -38.67
CA HIS A 110 5.61 7.18 -40.07
C HIS A 110 4.52 6.28 -40.65
N PHE A 111 3.31 6.82 -40.82
CA PHE A 111 2.30 6.19 -41.65
C PHE A 111 2.78 6.28 -43.09
N SER A 112 3.07 5.12 -43.70
CA SER A 112 3.33 5.07 -45.13
C SER A 112 2.04 5.46 -45.85
N LYS A 113 2.09 6.49 -46.69
CA LYS A 113 0.97 6.86 -47.56
C LYS A 113 0.85 5.79 -48.65
N THR A 114 -0.18 4.95 -48.56
CA THR A 114 -0.72 4.18 -49.69
C THR A 114 -1.73 5.02 -50.42
#